data_AF-A0A5F1ZUY7-F1
#
_entry.id   AF-A0A5F1ZUY7-F1
#
_cell.length_a   1.000
_cell.length_b   1.000
_cell.length_c   1.000
_cell.angle_alpha   90.00
_cell.angle_beta   90.00
_cell.angle_gamma   90.00
#
_symmetry.space_group_name_H-M   'P 1'
#
loop_
_entity.id
_entity.type
_entity.pdbx_description
1 polymer ?
#
loop_
_entity_poly.entity_id
_entity_poly.type
_entity_poly.pdbx_seq_one_letter_code
_entity_poly.pdbx_strand_id
1 'polypeptide(L)'
;MSAAVFVRKSSPKIPKFYVELFDSESVFLASAQLIGKRVLRFIVDSKVSYKKGDGIHGRLYGLRSKLFLPFVGIVRERRELQSKFYTKLCELVLESEEDFE
;
A
#
# COMPACT_ATOMS: atom_id res chain seq x y z
N MET A 1 -16.35 -18.89 -38.21
CA MET A 1 -16.09 -17.46 -37.98
C MET A 1 -15.79 -17.29 -36.50
N SER A 2 -14.53 -17.06 -36.13
CA SER A 2 -14.10 -17.03 -34.73
C SER A 2 -14.15 -15.60 -34.20
N ALA A 3 -15.04 -15.32 -33.25
CA ALA A 3 -15.13 -14.03 -32.59
C ALA A 3 -13.98 -13.92 -31.59
N ALA A 4 -12.95 -13.14 -31.94
CA ALA A 4 -11.91 -12.75 -31.01
C ALA A 4 -12.53 -11.89 -29.90
N VAL A 5 -12.71 -12.47 -28.72
CA VAL A 5 -13.05 -11.75 -27.49
C VAL A 5 -11.85 -10.90 -27.11
N PHE A 6 -11.87 -9.62 -27.48
CA PHE A 6 -10.92 -8.63 -26.97
C PHE A 6 -11.19 -8.43 -25.47
N VAL A 7 -10.49 -9.19 -24.64
CA VAL A 7 -10.37 -8.91 -23.21
C VAL A 7 -9.64 -7.58 -23.10
N ARG A 8 -10.40 -6.48 -22.88
CA ARG A 8 -9.84 -5.21 -22.46
C ARG A 8 -9.10 -5.46 -21.14
N LYS A 9 -7.77 -5.63 -21.20
CA LYS A 9 -6.92 -5.48 -20.02
C LYS A 9 -7.23 -4.10 -19.45
N SER A 10 -7.91 -4.04 -18.31
CA SER A 10 -7.98 -2.82 -17.53
C SER A 10 -6.53 -2.39 -17.28
N SER A 11 -6.17 -1.21 -17.76
CA SER A 11 -4.90 -0.59 -17.41
C SER A 11 -4.77 -0.67 -15.89
N PRO A 12 -3.65 -1.18 -15.34
CA PRO A 12 -3.48 -1.17 -13.90
C PRO A 12 -3.54 0.30 -13.49
N LYS A 13 -4.58 0.69 -12.76
CA LYS A 13 -4.70 2.03 -12.19
C LYS A 13 -3.51 2.19 -11.25
N ILE A 14 -2.46 2.84 -11.75
CA ILE A 14 -1.29 3.25 -10.99
C ILE A 14 -1.81 3.97 -9.73
N PRO A 15 -1.27 3.70 -8.54
CA PRO A 15 -1.87 4.17 -7.30
C PRO A 15 -1.91 5.71 -7.27
N LYS A 16 -3.05 6.28 -6.85
CA LYS A 16 -3.22 7.73 -6.72
C LYS A 16 -2.72 8.28 -5.37
N PHE A 17 -2.09 7.45 -4.53
CA PHE A 17 -1.66 7.83 -3.20
C PHE A 17 -0.22 7.45 -2.91
N TYR A 18 0.43 8.24 -2.05
CA TYR A 18 1.62 7.84 -1.32
C TYR A 18 1.28 7.63 0.14
N VAL A 19 1.92 6.66 0.76
CA VAL A 19 1.83 6.39 2.18
C VAL A 19 3.18 6.67 2.83
N GLU A 20 3.13 7.30 3.98
CA GLU A 20 4.25 7.50 4.90
C GLU A 20 3.96 6.72 6.18
N LEU A 21 4.91 5.87 6.60
CA LEU A 21 4.80 5.04 7.79
C LEU A 21 5.88 5.43 8.79
N PHE A 22 5.50 5.52 10.06
CA PHE A 22 6.39 5.91 11.15
C PHE A 22 6.80 4.68 11.96
N ASP A 23 7.91 4.06 11.58
CA ASP A 23 8.57 3.05 12.41
C ASP A 23 9.44 3.75 13.47
N SER A 24 9.67 3.06 14.58
CA SER A 24 10.40 3.57 15.76
C SER A 24 11.72 4.27 15.43
N GLU A 25 12.43 3.83 14.40
CA GLU A 25 13.74 4.37 14.00
C GLU A 25 13.76 4.98 12.60
N SER A 26 12.67 4.91 11.84
CA SER A 26 12.68 5.27 10.41
C SER A 26 11.31 5.62 9.85
N VAL A 27 11.32 6.52 8.88
CA VAL A 27 10.13 6.84 8.09
C VAL A 27 10.23 6.12 6.75
N PHE A 28 9.18 5.37 6.40
CA PHE A 28 9.11 4.66 5.13
C PHE A 28 8.07 5.28 4.21
N LEU A 29 8.43 5.48 2.95
CA LEU A 29 7.56 6.04 1.92
C LEU A 29 7.31 4.99 0.83
N ALA A 30 6.05 4.84 0.44
CA ALA A 30 5.66 3.93 -0.62
C ALA A 30 4.48 4.47 -1.44
N SER A 31 4.38 4.07 -2.71
CA SER A 31 3.14 4.24 -3.46
C SER A 31 2.10 3.26 -2.94
N ALA A 32 0.89 3.75 -2.65
CA ALA A 32 -0.17 2.95 -2.03
C ALA A 32 -1.44 2.89 -2.86
N GLN A 33 -1.97 1.68 -2.98
CA GLN A 33 -3.21 1.37 -3.67
C GLN A 33 -4.32 1.15 -2.67
N LEU A 34 -5.42 1.89 -2.83
CA LEU A 34 -6.67 1.60 -2.14
C LEU A 34 -7.30 0.36 -2.78
N ILE A 35 -7.48 -0.71 -2.00
CA ILE A 35 -8.12 -1.97 -2.45
C ILE A 35 -9.49 -2.22 -1.77
N GLY A 36 -9.93 -1.29 -0.93
CA GLY A 36 -11.24 -1.23 -0.30
C GLY A 36 -11.36 0.08 0.47
N LYS A 37 -12.55 0.42 1.00
CA LYS A 37 -12.78 1.72 1.65
C LYS A 37 -11.81 2.06 2.79
N ARG A 38 -11.37 1.02 3.52
CA ARG A 38 -10.43 1.12 4.64
C ARG A 38 -9.11 0.40 4.40
N VAL A 39 -8.91 -0.16 3.20
CA VAL A 39 -7.82 -1.12 2.97
C VAL A 39 -6.81 -0.56 1.98
N LEU A 40 -5.57 -0.42 2.46
CA LEU A 40 -4.42 0.02 1.68
C LEU A 40 -3.48 -1.15 1.43
N ARG A 41 -2.96 -1.24 0.21
CA ARG A 41 -1.93 -2.18 -0.19
C ARG A 41 -0.75 -1.42 -0.79
N PHE A 42 0.45 -1.74 -0.35
CA PHE A 42 1.67 -1.11 -0.87
C PHE A 42 2.89 -1.99 -0.68
N ILE A 43 3.95 -1.66 -1.40
CA ILE A 43 5.25 -2.33 -1.34
C ILE A 43 6.27 -1.36 -0.78
N VAL A 44 7.01 -1.79 0.23
CA VAL A 44 7.97 -0.99 0.98
C VAL A 44 9.24 -1.79 1.26
N ASP A 45 10.30 -1.12 1.72
CA ASP A 45 11.53 -1.79 2.16
C ASP A 45 11.24 -2.76 3.32
N SER A 46 11.72 -4.01 3.21
CA SER A 46 11.53 -5.05 4.22
C SER A 46 12.15 -4.72 5.58
N LYS A 47 13.00 -3.68 5.68
CA LYS A 47 13.52 -3.17 6.95
C LYS A 47 12.43 -2.65 7.87
N VAL A 48 11.26 -2.29 7.34
CA VAL A 48 10.12 -1.93 8.18
C VAL A 48 9.82 -3.06 9.17
N SER A 49 9.62 -2.74 10.43
CA SER A 49 9.54 -3.73 11.51
C SER A 49 8.16 -4.39 11.62
N TYR A 50 7.11 -3.79 11.04
CA TYR A 50 5.72 -4.21 11.25
C TYR A 50 5.41 -5.65 10.83
N LYS A 51 4.68 -6.37 11.66
CA LYS A 51 4.17 -7.71 11.44
C LYS A 51 2.64 -7.71 11.41
N LYS A 52 2.06 -8.82 10.97
CA LYS A 52 0.61 -9.02 11.02
C LYS A 52 0.11 -8.84 12.46
N GLY A 53 -0.90 -7.99 12.63
CA GLY A 53 -1.49 -7.64 13.92
C GLY A 53 -0.92 -6.38 14.55
N ASP A 54 0.17 -5.82 14.03
CA ASP A 54 0.76 -4.61 14.58
C ASP A 54 -0.09 -3.39 14.25
N GLY A 55 -0.23 -2.51 15.24
CA GLY A 55 -0.78 -1.17 15.05
C GLY A 55 0.18 -0.30 14.26
N ILE A 56 -0.37 0.48 13.32
CA ILE A 56 0.39 1.42 12.52
C ILE A 56 -0.19 2.82 12.68
N HIS A 57 0.72 3.79 12.59
CA HIS A 57 0.37 5.18 12.37
C HIS A 57 1.06 5.64 11.10
N GLY A 58 0.32 6.36 10.26
CA GLY A 58 0.84 6.83 8.99
C GLY A 58 0.11 8.03 8.45
N ARG A 59 0.54 8.48 7.28
CA ARG A 59 -0.10 9.55 6.53
C ARG A 59 -0.30 9.11 5.09
N LEU A 60 -1.47 9.42 4.55
CA LEU A 60 -1.83 9.20 3.17
C LEU A 60 -1.84 10.54 2.43
N TYR A 61 -1.15 10.59 1.29
CA TYR A 61 -1.03 11.77 0.44
C TYR A 61 -1.61 11.47 -0.93
N GLY A 62 -2.47 12.36 -1.45
CA GLY A 62 -2.95 12.27 -2.82
C GLY A 62 -1.90 12.76 -3.83
N LEU A 63 -1.58 11.96 -4.85
CA LEU A 63 -0.60 12.30 -5.90
C LEU A 63 -0.94 13.59 -6.66
N ARG A 64 -2.23 13.95 -6.72
CA ARG A 64 -2.75 15.13 -7.45
C ARG A 64 -3.87 15.87 -6.73
N SER A 65 -4.15 15.51 -5.48
CA SER A 65 -5.12 16.22 -4.64
C SER A 65 -4.37 16.83 -3.46
N LYS A 66 -4.90 17.90 -2.87
CA LYS A 66 -4.43 18.38 -1.56
C LYS A 66 -4.84 17.44 -0.42
N LEU A 67 -5.16 16.18 -0.73
CA LEU A 67 -5.57 15.19 0.25
C LEU A 67 -4.36 14.84 1.09
N PHE A 68 -4.51 15.12 2.38
CA PHE A 68 -3.58 14.80 3.43
C PHE A 68 -4.42 14.20 4.56
N LEU A 69 -4.23 12.91 4.83
CA LEU A 69 -5.01 12.21 5.83
C LEU A 69 -4.09 11.41 6.75
N PRO A 70 -3.89 11.82 8.02
CA PRO A 70 -3.29 10.94 9.00
C PRO A 70 -4.23 9.76 9.26
N PHE A 71 -3.68 8.57 9.45
CA PHE A 71 -4.48 7.39 9.73
C PHE A 71 -3.84 6.51 10.80
N VAL A 72 -4.70 5.75 11.46
CA VAL A 72 -4.35 4.66 12.35
C VAL A 72 -4.95 3.38 11.78
N GLY A 73 -4.26 2.27 11.94
CA GLY A 73 -4.73 0.99 11.42
C GLY A 73 -3.94 -0.20 11.94
N ILE A 74 -4.24 -1.37 11.40
CA ILE A 74 -3.61 -2.65 11.75
C ILE A 74 -3.10 -3.33 10.50
N VAL A 75 -1.88 -3.86 10.55
CA VAL A 75 -1.33 -4.68 9.47
C VAL A 75 -2.10 -5.99 9.39
N ARG A 76 -2.89 -6.16 8.34
CA ARG A 76 -3.62 -7.40 8.08
C ARG A 76 -2.73 -8.48 7.52
N GLU A 77 -1.85 -8.12 6.60
CA GLU A 77 -0.96 -9.06 5.92
C GLU A 77 0.40 -8.44 5.65
N ARG A 78 1.44 -9.27 5.77
CA ARG A 78 2.79 -8.96 5.34
C ARG A 78 3.30 -10.12 4.49
N ARG A 79 3.83 -9.80 3.31
CA ARG A 79 4.42 -10.77 2.40
C ARG A 79 5.78 -10.30 1.94
N GLU A 80 6.83 -11.05 2.28
CA GLU A 80 8.17 -10.79 1.76
C GLU A 80 8.22 -11.07 0.24
N LEU A 81 8.79 -10.14 -0.52
CA LEU A 81 9.01 -10.27 -1.94
C LEU A 81 10.47 -10.69 -2.17
N GLN A 82 10.66 -11.90 -2.69
CA GLN A 82 11.99 -12.35 -3.07
C GLN A 82 12.42 -11.64 -4.35
N SER A 83 13.27 -10.61 -4.20
CA SER A 83 13.98 -10.00 -5.32
C SER A 83 15.40 -10.57 -5.41
N LYS A 84 15.81 -10.96 -6.62
CA LYS A 84 17.19 -11.40 -6.90
C LYS A 84 18.14 -10.23 -7.15
N PHE A 85 17.63 -9.01 -7.35
CA PHE A 85 18.40 -7.88 -7.88
C PHE A 85 18.29 -6.59 -7.04
N TYR A 86 17.37 -6.52 -6.08
CA TYR A 86 17.11 -5.31 -5.30
C TYR A 86 17.17 -5.58 -3.79
N THR A 87 17.19 -4.50 -3.00
CA THR A 87 16.90 -4.53 -1.56
C THR A 87 15.68 -5.38 -1.28
N LYS A 88 15.68 -6.09 -0.14
CA LYS A 88 14.53 -6.91 0.27
C LYS A 88 13.33 -5.98 0.40
N LEU A 89 12.26 -6.29 -0.33
CA LEU A 89 11.00 -5.55 -0.29
C LEU A 89 9.92 -6.44 0.33
N CYS A 90 8.96 -5.83 1.02
CA CYS A 90 7.78 -6.52 1.49
C CYS A 90 6.53 -5.80 1.00
N GLU A 91 5.49 -6.58 0.77
CA GLU A 91 4.14 -6.08 0.53
C GLU A 91 3.39 -6.08 1.86
N LEU A 92 2.77 -4.95 2.18
CA LEU A 92 1.89 -4.79 3.34
C LEU A 92 0.46 -4.52 2.89
N VAL A 93 -0.48 -5.18 3.56
CA VAL A 93 -1.91 -4.89 3.51
C VAL A 93 -2.33 -4.37 4.86
N LEU A 94 -2.94 -3.20 4.85
CA LEU A 94 -3.32 -2.44 6.02
C LEU A 94 -4.80 -2.15 6.00
N GLU A 95 -5.42 -2.30 7.16
CA GLU A 95 -6.78 -1.86 7.39
C GLU A 95 -6.77 -0.68 8.37
N SER A 96 -7.37 0.43 7.95
CA SER A 96 -7.55 1.61 8.80
C SER A 96 -8.81 1.48 9.64
N GLU A 97 -8.80 2.16 10.79
CA GLU A 97 -9.97 2.34 11.62
C GLU A 97 -11.07 3.17 10.91
N GLU A 98 -10.66 4.10 10.04
CA GLU A 98 -11.53 5.03 9.31
C GLU A 98 -11.58 4.75 7.79
N ASP A 99 -12.59 5.28 7.12
CA ASP A 99 -12.71 5.22 5.66
C ASP A 99 -11.81 6.27 5.01
N PHE A 100 -11.16 5.90 3.90
CA PHE A 100 -10.30 6.79 3.10
C PHE A 100 -11.06 7.52 1.97
N GLU A 101 -12.40 7.48 1.97
CA GLU A 101 -13.29 8.10 0.96
C GLU A 101 -13.59 9.57 1.22
#